data_AF-R5D850-F1
#
_entry.id   AF-R5D850-F1
#
_cell.length_a   1.000
_cell.length_b   1.000
_cell.length_c   1.000
_cell.angle_alpha   90.00
_cell.angle_beta   90.00
_cell.angle_gamma   90.00
#
_symmetry.space_group_name_H-M   'P 1'
#
loop_
_entity.id
_entity.type
_entity.pdbx_description
1 polymer ?
#
loop_
_entity_poly.entity_id
_entity_poly.type
_entity_poly.pdbx_seq_one_letter_code
_entity_poly.pdbx_strand_id
1 'polypeptide(L)'
;MQAKHEIERQLENFKENQLIFASRLYRQSLSDTVSESAYYKTLERMCQQNTLAHVSRGIYCKPARDKYGIRLPSERDVIHEFTREGNGTVIGYALYNHLNLTTQVPKLIEVYSSLPEQQTKRIGSVRLTQKKLKYSPEAVRMVQMLEVLKNYSEIQDLNQRQFIKLCEEFAPHYSDEVFEYVNSRIHYPKRTIAFLRSILDYYGVKNNLNKYLSAMSEYKYPKMEALHETT
;
A
#
# COMPACT_ATOMS: atom_id res chain seq x y z
N MET A 1 21.63 7.11 34.12
CA MET A 1 22.48 6.30 33.23
C MET A 1 21.77 5.06 32.69
N GLN A 2 20.98 4.33 33.49
CA GLN A 2 20.25 3.12 33.04
C GLN A 2 19.29 3.35 31.86
N ALA A 3 18.46 4.40 31.90
CA ALA A 3 17.46 4.67 30.84
C ALA A 3 18.08 4.87 29.44
N LYS A 4 19.22 5.57 29.35
CA LYS A 4 19.93 5.80 28.09
C LYS A 4 20.44 4.48 27.49
N HIS A 5 21.10 3.69 28.33
CA HIS A 5 21.74 2.44 27.91
C HIS A 5 20.71 1.40 27.46
N GLU A 6 19.52 1.39 28.07
CA GLU A 6 18.42 0.52 27.64
C GLU A 6 17.87 0.93 26.25
N ILE A 7 17.69 2.23 26.00
CA ILE A 7 17.25 2.72 24.68
C ILE A 7 18.26 2.35 23.60
N GLU A 8 19.56 2.55 23.87
CA GLU A 8 20.64 2.21 22.93
C GLU A 8 20.67 0.69 22.64
N ARG A 9 20.53 -0.15 23.67
CA ARG A 9 20.48 -1.62 23.52
C ARG A 9 19.28 -2.07 22.67
N GLN A 10 18.10 -1.51 22.87
CA GLN A 10 16.94 -1.84 22.06
C GLN A 10 17.13 -1.42 20.59
N LEU A 11 17.75 -0.26 20.37
CA LEU A 11 18.06 0.21 19.03
C LEU A 11 19.15 -0.64 18.37
N GLU A 12 20.13 -1.17 19.11
CA GLU A 12 21.18 -2.07 18.59
C GLU A 12 20.64 -3.28 17.81
N ASN A 13 19.48 -3.81 18.20
CA ASN A 13 18.83 -4.94 17.54
C ASN A 13 18.30 -4.65 16.12
N PHE A 14 18.13 -3.38 15.75
CA PHE A 14 17.67 -2.99 14.41
C PHE A 14 18.80 -3.04 13.39
N LYS A 15 18.51 -3.54 12.19
CA LYS A 15 19.45 -3.52 11.07
C LYS A 15 19.57 -2.11 10.48
N GLU A 16 20.65 -1.88 9.73
CA GLU A 16 20.79 -0.65 8.94
C GLU A 16 19.61 -0.50 7.96
N ASN A 17 19.14 0.74 7.79
CA ASN A 17 17.99 1.14 6.99
C ASN A 17 16.63 0.53 7.36
N GLN A 18 16.56 -0.21 8.46
CA GLN A 18 15.28 -0.65 9.01
C GLN A 18 14.51 0.53 9.63
N LEU A 19 13.21 0.64 9.31
CA LEU A 19 12.35 1.67 9.88
C LEU A 19 12.05 1.38 11.36
N ILE A 20 12.25 2.40 12.18
CA ILE A 20 12.01 2.39 13.62
C ILE A 20 10.84 3.32 13.90
N PHE A 21 9.73 2.74 14.34
CA PHE A 21 8.53 3.47 14.74
C PHE A 21 8.66 3.86 16.22
N ALA A 22 9.01 5.12 16.48
CA ALA A 22 9.35 5.57 17.83
C ALA A 22 8.22 5.33 18.85
N SER A 23 6.98 5.67 18.49
CA SER A 23 5.81 5.47 19.36
C SER A 23 5.53 4.00 19.68
N ARG A 24 5.74 3.11 18.70
CA ARG A 24 5.54 1.66 18.86
C ARG A 24 6.65 1.06 19.73
N LEU A 25 7.91 1.38 19.42
CA LEU A 25 9.06 0.91 20.20
C LEU A 25 8.96 1.37 21.66
N TYR A 26 8.58 2.64 21.88
CA TYR A 26 8.36 3.17 23.21
C TYR A 26 7.32 2.36 24.00
N ARG A 27 6.12 2.17 23.43
CA ARG A 27 5.04 1.43 24.08
C ARG A 27 5.31 -0.04 24.31
N GLN A 28 6.10 -0.68 23.45
CA GLN A 28 6.32 -2.13 23.52
C GLN A 28 7.47 -2.52 24.46
N SER A 29 8.46 -1.64 24.65
CA SER A 29 9.71 -2.05 25.28
C SER A 29 10.26 -1.05 26.29
N LEU A 30 9.73 0.17 26.37
CA LEU A 30 10.35 1.26 27.14
C LEU A 30 9.38 2.07 28.01
N SER A 31 8.07 1.89 27.88
CA SER A 31 7.05 2.67 28.62
C SER A 31 7.16 2.54 30.13
N ASP A 32 7.61 1.38 30.60
CA ASP A 32 7.65 1.05 32.03
C ASP A 32 9.00 1.42 32.66
N THR A 33 10.00 1.73 31.84
CA THR A 33 11.39 1.94 32.27
C THR A 33 11.87 3.37 32.06
N VAL A 34 11.33 4.08 31.07
CA VAL A 34 11.81 5.42 30.68
C VAL A 34 10.61 6.34 30.46
N SER A 35 10.72 7.59 30.90
CA SER A 35 9.70 8.60 30.59
C SER A 35 9.72 8.97 29.10
N GLU A 36 8.55 9.29 28.55
CA GLU A 36 8.39 9.61 27.13
C GLU A 36 9.27 10.79 26.70
N SER A 37 9.38 11.81 27.55
CA SER A 37 10.24 12.97 27.30
C SER A 37 11.73 12.61 27.26
N ALA A 38 12.19 11.71 28.13
CA ALA A 38 13.57 11.24 28.14
C ALA A 38 13.88 10.36 26.92
N TYR A 39 12.92 9.56 26.47
CA TYR A 39 13.02 8.74 25.26
C TYR A 39 13.22 9.61 24.01
N TYR A 40 12.31 10.55 23.75
CA TYR A 40 12.41 11.41 22.57
C TYR A 40 13.65 12.32 22.59
N LYS A 41 14.05 12.86 23.75
CA LYS A 41 15.31 13.61 23.88
C LYS A 41 16.54 12.75 23.56
N THR A 42 16.51 11.46 23.92
CA THR A 42 17.60 10.54 23.61
C THR A 42 17.68 10.27 22.11
N LEU A 43 16.54 10.04 21.44
CA LEU A 43 16.49 9.88 19.99
C LEU A 43 17.00 11.12 19.25
N GLU A 44 16.62 12.32 19.72
CA GLU A 44 17.08 13.59 19.15
C GLU A 44 18.60 13.73 19.25
N ARG A 45 19.19 13.42 20.42
CA ARG A 45 20.64 13.43 20.60
C ARG A 45 21.35 12.37 19.73
N MET A 46 20.78 11.18 19.57
CA MET A 46 21.33 10.16 18.67
C MET A 46 21.30 10.59 17.21
N CYS A 47 20.28 11.37 16.81
CA CYS A 47 20.26 12.01 15.49
C CYS A 47 21.39 13.03 15.32
N GLN A 48 21.65 13.87 16.34
CA GLN A 48 22.78 14.80 16.33
C GLN A 48 24.14 14.08 16.25
N GLN A 49 24.23 12.87 16.80
CA GLN A 49 25.43 12.03 16.77
C GLN A 49 25.57 11.18 15.49
N ASN A 50 24.63 11.28 14.54
CA ASN A 50 24.60 10.48 13.31
C ASN A 50 24.61 8.95 13.54
N THR A 51 24.16 8.50 14.72
CA THR A 51 23.91 7.07 15.03
C THR A 51 22.49 6.65 14.68
N LEU A 52 21.58 7.63 14.59
CA LEU A 52 20.21 7.49 14.12
C LEU A 52 19.92 8.58 13.08
N ALA A 53 19.00 8.34 12.17
CA ALA A 53 18.55 9.35 11.22
C ALA A 53 17.02 9.49 11.26
N HIS A 54 16.53 10.73 11.17
CA HIS A 54 15.10 11.04 11.12
C HIS A 54 14.58 10.89 9.69
N VAL A 55 13.61 10.00 9.47
CA VAL A 55 13.04 9.72 8.14
C VAL A 55 11.74 10.50 7.92
N SER A 56 10.84 10.48 8.91
CA SER A 56 9.64 11.31 8.94
C SER A 56 9.15 11.42 10.38
N ARG A 57 8.08 12.19 10.62
CA ARG A 57 7.52 12.38 11.96
C ARG A 57 7.29 11.03 12.69
N GLY A 58 8.08 10.81 13.74
CA GLY A 58 8.02 9.61 14.58
C GLY A 58 8.58 8.34 13.93
N ILE A 59 9.30 8.45 12.81
CA ILE A 59 10.00 7.35 12.14
C ILE A 59 11.47 7.69 12.00
N TYR A 60 12.29 6.78 12.51
CA TYR A 60 13.74 6.86 12.47
C TYR A 60 14.30 5.65 11.75
N CYS A 61 15.58 5.66 11.42
CA CYS A 61 16.31 4.49 10.96
C CYS A 61 17.75 4.57 11.42
N LYS A 62 18.43 3.42 11.49
CA LYS A 62 19.90 3.42 11.51
C LYS A 62 20.42 3.71 10.11
N PRO A 63 21.12 4.83 9.88
CA PRO A 63 21.64 5.13 8.56
C PRO A 63 22.70 4.08 8.16
N ALA A 64 22.58 3.50 6.97
CA ALA A 64 23.68 2.75 6.39
C ALA A 64 24.79 3.72 5.97
N ARG A 65 26.05 3.30 6.09
CA ARG A 65 27.21 4.09 5.62
C ARG A 65 27.85 3.39 4.44
N ASP A 66 27.99 4.10 3.34
CA ASP A 66 28.77 3.65 2.19
C ASP A 66 29.86 4.68 1.84
N LYS A 67 30.66 4.38 0.81
CA LYS A 67 31.73 5.25 0.31
C LYS A 67 31.26 6.63 -0.18
N TYR A 68 29.95 6.83 -0.36
CA TYR A 68 29.33 8.07 -0.80
C TYR A 68 28.62 8.81 0.34
N GLY A 69 28.63 8.27 1.56
CA GLY A 69 28.11 8.91 2.77
C GLY A 69 26.98 8.14 3.43
N ILE A 70 26.06 8.89 4.05
CA ILE A 70 24.89 8.34 4.75
C ILE A 70 23.81 8.00 3.72
N ARG A 71 23.37 6.74 3.71
CA ARG A 71 22.25 6.26 2.91
C ARG A 71 21.02 6.09 3.79
N LEU A 72 19.97 6.85 3.48
CA LEU A 72 18.65 6.71 4.11
C LEU A 72 17.84 5.59 3.44
N PRO A 73 16.76 5.10 4.09
CA PRO A 73 15.84 4.15 3.49
C PRO A 73 15.26 4.69 2.19
N SER A 74 15.38 3.89 1.14
CA SER A 74 14.80 4.20 -0.17
C SER A 74 13.28 4.00 -0.16
N GLU A 75 12.60 4.50 -1.18
CA GLU A 75 11.18 4.22 -1.41
C GLU A 75 10.88 2.73 -1.39
N ARG A 76 11.77 1.91 -1.98
CA ARG A 76 11.64 0.45 -2.01
C ARG A 76 11.72 -0.16 -0.61
N ASP A 77 12.62 0.33 0.23
CA ASP A 77 12.76 -0.15 1.61
C ASP A 77 11.49 0.17 2.42
N VAL A 78 10.93 1.38 2.24
CA VAL A 78 9.66 1.77 2.85
C VAL A 78 8.53 0.87 2.36
N ILE A 79 8.34 0.73 1.05
CA ILE A 79 7.27 -0.12 0.49
C ILE A 79 7.40 -1.55 1.03
N HIS A 80 8.60 -2.13 0.96
CA HIS A 80 8.85 -3.48 1.45
C HIS A 80 8.46 -3.65 2.93
N GLU A 81 8.80 -2.70 3.81
CA GLU A 81 8.41 -2.77 5.22
C GLU A 81 6.88 -2.83 5.41
N PHE A 82 6.12 -2.12 4.57
CA PHE A 82 4.66 -2.04 4.67
C PHE A 82 3.89 -3.10 3.88
N THR A 83 4.55 -3.80 2.95
CA THR A 83 3.91 -4.83 2.10
C THR A 83 4.40 -6.25 2.38
N ARG A 84 5.56 -6.44 3.03
CA ARG A 84 6.09 -7.78 3.35
C ARG A 84 5.09 -8.59 4.17
N GLU A 85 5.18 -9.91 4.07
CA GLU A 85 4.37 -10.86 4.87
C GLU A 85 2.85 -10.67 4.72
N GLY A 86 2.39 -10.16 3.57
CA GLY A 86 0.95 -9.95 3.33
C GLY A 86 0.36 -8.81 4.17
N ASN A 87 1.17 -7.79 4.44
CA ASN A 87 0.76 -6.62 5.22
C ASN A 87 0.25 -5.45 4.37
N GLY A 88 0.39 -5.50 3.04
CA GLY A 88 -0.03 -4.41 2.17
C GLY A 88 0.18 -4.67 0.69
N THR A 89 -0.26 -3.72 -0.13
CA THR A 89 -0.08 -3.71 -1.58
C THR A 89 0.09 -2.29 -2.11
N VAL A 90 0.86 -2.17 -3.20
CA VAL A 90 1.03 -0.92 -3.95
C VAL A 90 -0.22 -0.67 -4.80
N ILE A 91 -0.65 0.58 -4.88
CA ILE A 91 -1.81 1.04 -5.66
C ILE A 91 -1.44 2.29 -6.48
N GLY A 92 -2.42 2.82 -7.23
CA GLY A 92 -2.24 4.04 -8.01
C GLY A 92 -1.24 3.88 -9.17
N TYR A 93 -0.60 4.97 -9.57
CA TYR A 93 0.27 4.99 -10.77
C TYR A 93 1.46 4.03 -10.68
N ALA A 94 1.99 3.74 -9.49
CA ALA A 94 3.04 2.75 -9.33
C ALA A 94 2.56 1.33 -9.69
N LEU A 95 1.32 0.99 -9.30
CA LEU A 95 0.67 -0.25 -9.70
C LEU A 95 0.40 -0.27 -11.21
N TYR A 96 -0.14 0.82 -11.77
CA TYR A 96 -0.49 0.86 -13.19
C TYR A 96 0.74 0.70 -14.08
N ASN A 97 1.85 1.33 -13.71
CA ASN A 97 3.12 1.20 -14.41
C ASN A 97 3.67 -0.24 -14.29
N HIS A 98 3.59 -0.85 -13.10
CA HIS A 98 3.97 -2.26 -12.90
C HIS A 98 3.16 -3.24 -13.74
N LEU A 99 1.86 -2.96 -13.93
CA LEU A 99 0.96 -3.74 -14.78
C LEU A 99 1.06 -3.38 -16.27
N ASN A 100 1.99 -2.51 -16.66
CA ASN A 100 2.16 -1.99 -18.03
C ASN A 100 0.91 -1.29 -18.60
N LEU A 101 0.04 -0.76 -17.74
CA LEU A 101 -1.15 -0.02 -18.12
C LEU A 101 -0.83 1.42 -18.53
N THR A 102 0.32 1.96 -18.14
CA THR A 102 0.78 3.30 -18.52
C THR A 102 2.30 3.36 -18.42
N THR A 103 2.92 4.28 -19.14
CA THR A 103 4.35 4.61 -19.00
C THR A 103 4.60 5.77 -18.02
N GLN A 104 3.53 6.40 -17.51
CA GLN A 104 3.63 7.55 -16.63
C GLN A 104 4.25 7.18 -15.28
N VAL A 105 5.31 7.89 -14.89
CA VAL A 105 6.06 7.64 -13.65
C VAL A 105 5.47 8.47 -12.50
N PRO A 106 5.05 7.84 -11.39
CA PRO A 106 4.49 8.57 -10.25
C PRO A 106 5.55 9.39 -9.51
N LYS A 107 5.20 10.63 -9.14
CA LYS A 107 5.97 11.42 -8.15
C LYS A 107 5.72 10.99 -6.71
N LEU A 108 4.62 10.28 -6.48
CA LEU A 108 4.17 9.81 -5.17
C LEU A 108 3.66 8.38 -5.33
N ILE A 109 4.22 7.45 -4.56
CA ILE A 109 3.81 6.04 -4.54
C ILE A 109 2.76 5.87 -3.46
N GLU A 110 1.64 5.25 -3.80
CA GLU A 110 0.53 4.99 -2.89
C GLU A 110 0.49 3.51 -2.49
N VAL A 111 0.30 3.24 -1.19
CA VAL A 111 0.30 1.88 -0.63
C VAL A 111 -0.84 1.73 0.36
N TYR A 112 -1.60 0.65 0.21
CA TYR A 112 -2.50 0.17 1.24
C TYR A 112 -1.76 -0.78 2.16
N SER A 113 -1.88 -0.58 3.47
CA SER A 113 -1.22 -1.44 4.45
C SER A 113 -2.05 -1.56 5.74
N SER A 114 -1.92 -2.68 6.43
CA SER A 114 -2.54 -2.93 7.74
C SER A 114 -1.71 -2.37 8.90
N LEU A 115 -0.43 -2.06 8.67
CA LEU A 115 0.55 -1.70 9.73
C LEU A 115 0.49 -0.26 10.24
N PRO A 116 0.24 0.78 9.41
CA PRO A 116 0.25 2.15 9.90
C PRO A 116 -0.79 2.34 11.00
N GLU A 117 -0.43 3.00 12.09
CA GLU A 117 -1.40 3.30 13.18
C GLU A 117 -2.39 4.40 12.78
N GLN A 118 -1.93 5.34 11.95
CA GLN A 118 -2.72 6.45 11.44
C GLN A 118 -3.41 6.06 10.14
N GLN A 119 -4.62 6.61 9.92
CA GLN A 119 -5.40 6.36 8.71
C GLN A 119 -4.64 6.70 7.42
N THR A 120 -3.83 7.76 7.46
CA THR A 120 -2.89 8.11 6.40
C THR A 120 -1.55 8.52 6.99
N LYS A 121 -0.45 8.16 6.33
CA LYS A 121 0.91 8.57 6.73
C LYS A 121 1.78 8.74 5.49
N ARG A 122 2.61 9.79 5.46
CA ARG A 122 3.56 10.03 4.38
C ARG A 122 4.99 9.83 4.89
N ILE A 123 5.78 9.05 4.16
CA ILE A 123 7.20 8.79 4.42
C ILE A 123 7.94 9.07 3.12
N GLY A 124 8.58 10.23 3.02
CA GLY A 124 9.16 10.72 1.77
C GLY A 124 8.10 10.84 0.66
N SER A 125 8.34 10.14 -0.44
CA SER A 125 7.46 10.01 -1.61
C SER A 125 6.49 8.82 -1.52
N VAL A 126 6.43 8.11 -0.39
CA VAL A 126 5.46 7.04 -0.17
C VAL A 126 4.30 7.54 0.71
N ARG A 127 3.07 7.40 0.23
CA ARG A 127 1.83 7.65 0.98
C ARG A 127 1.19 6.32 1.34
N LEU A 128 1.10 6.07 2.64
CA LEU A 128 0.45 4.92 3.23
C LEU A 128 -0.99 5.28 3.58
N THR A 129 -1.93 4.41 3.24
CA THR A 129 -3.31 4.47 3.72
C THR A 129 -3.61 3.19 4.48
N GLN A 130 -4.08 3.33 5.72
CA GLN A 130 -4.41 2.19 6.55
C GLN A 130 -5.67 1.50 6.02
N LYS A 131 -5.55 0.23 5.67
CA LYS A 131 -6.68 -0.65 5.40
C LYS A 131 -6.43 -1.96 6.15
N LYS A 132 -7.32 -2.27 7.10
CA LYS A 132 -7.21 -3.43 7.99
C LYS A 132 -7.77 -4.68 7.31
N LEU A 133 -6.93 -5.33 6.51
CA LEU A 133 -7.18 -6.65 5.94
C LEU A 133 -5.88 -7.47 5.91
N LYS A 134 -6.02 -8.79 5.79
CA LYS A 134 -4.93 -9.71 5.50
C LYS A 134 -4.75 -9.72 3.98
N TYR A 135 -3.56 -9.32 3.52
CA TYR A 135 -3.27 -9.23 2.09
C TYR A 135 -2.72 -10.59 1.60
N SER A 136 -3.61 -11.60 1.53
CA SER A 136 -3.27 -12.84 0.80
C SER A 136 -3.04 -12.54 -0.68
N PRO A 137 -2.36 -13.41 -1.44
CA PRO A 137 -2.16 -13.20 -2.87
C PRO A 137 -3.46 -12.92 -3.65
N GLU A 138 -4.55 -13.61 -3.30
CA GLU A 138 -5.89 -13.43 -3.89
C GLU A 138 -6.47 -12.05 -3.53
N ALA A 139 -6.38 -11.67 -2.26
CA ALA A 139 -6.86 -10.37 -1.80
C ALA A 139 -6.07 -9.21 -2.44
N VAL A 140 -4.75 -9.37 -2.59
CA VAL A 140 -3.90 -8.40 -3.29
C VAL A 140 -4.34 -8.24 -4.73
N ARG A 141 -4.51 -9.35 -5.47
CA ARG A 141 -4.99 -9.31 -6.87
C ARG A 141 -6.35 -8.63 -6.98
N MET A 142 -7.28 -8.95 -6.09
CA MET A 142 -8.61 -8.33 -6.05
C MET A 142 -8.53 -6.82 -5.78
N VAL A 143 -7.75 -6.38 -4.78
CA VAL A 143 -7.52 -4.96 -4.48
C VAL A 143 -6.93 -4.24 -5.68
N GLN A 144 -5.90 -4.80 -6.31
CA GLN A 144 -5.24 -4.20 -7.47
C GLN A 144 -6.20 -4.06 -8.65
N MET A 145 -6.97 -5.09 -8.96
CA MET A 145 -7.99 -5.03 -10.02
C MET A 145 -9.03 -3.94 -9.73
N LEU A 146 -9.58 -3.91 -8.52
CA LEU A 146 -10.57 -2.90 -8.13
C LEU A 146 -10.00 -1.47 -8.15
N GLU A 147 -8.72 -1.27 -7.80
CA GLU A 147 -8.06 0.03 -7.91
C GLU A 147 -7.89 0.47 -9.36
N VAL A 148 -7.52 -0.44 -10.27
CA VAL A 148 -7.46 -0.14 -11.71
C VAL A 148 -8.85 0.25 -12.22
N LEU A 149 -9.89 -0.53 -11.92
CA LEU A 149 -11.26 -0.26 -12.39
C LEU A 149 -11.82 1.04 -11.80
N LYS A 150 -11.55 1.34 -10.53
CA LYS A 150 -12.02 2.57 -9.86
C LYS A 150 -11.50 3.83 -10.54
N ASN A 151 -10.28 3.78 -11.04
CA ASN A 151 -9.55 4.93 -11.58
C ASN A 151 -9.36 4.84 -13.10
N TYR A 152 -9.98 3.88 -13.79
CA TYR A 152 -9.78 3.57 -15.21
C TYR A 152 -9.75 4.83 -16.09
N SER A 153 -10.75 5.71 -15.96
CA SER A 153 -10.89 6.93 -16.74
C SER A 153 -9.87 8.03 -16.41
N GLU A 154 -9.15 7.89 -15.30
CA GLU A 154 -8.17 8.85 -14.79
C GLU A 154 -6.72 8.39 -15.07
N ILE A 155 -6.52 7.19 -15.61
CA ILE A 155 -5.21 6.68 -16.02
C ILE A 155 -4.80 7.38 -17.32
N GLN A 156 -3.77 8.21 -17.24
CA GLN A 156 -3.19 8.87 -18.41
C GLN A 156 -2.43 7.87 -19.28
N ASP A 157 -2.55 8.04 -20.59
CA ASP A 157 -1.95 7.17 -21.60
C ASP A 157 -2.22 5.68 -21.34
N LEU A 158 -3.47 5.36 -21.01
CA LEU A 158 -3.88 4.00 -20.72
C LEU A 158 -3.64 3.09 -21.94
N ASN A 159 -2.82 2.06 -21.74
CA ASN A 159 -2.64 1.00 -22.71
C ASN A 159 -3.85 0.04 -22.68
N GLN A 160 -4.80 0.28 -23.58
CA GLN A 160 -6.05 -0.50 -23.65
C GLN A 160 -5.79 -1.99 -23.89
N ARG A 161 -4.83 -2.35 -24.74
CA ARG A 161 -4.49 -3.75 -25.02
C ARG A 161 -4.03 -4.49 -23.76
N GLN A 162 -3.17 -3.85 -22.97
CA GLN A 162 -2.71 -4.42 -21.71
C GLN A 162 -3.81 -4.47 -20.65
N PHE A 163 -4.72 -3.50 -20.65
CA PHE A 163 -5.91 -3.54 -19.79
C PHE A 163 -6.83 -4.72 -20.12
N ILE A 164 -7.10 -4.97 -21.41
CA ILE A 164 -7.90 -6.11 -21.86
C ILE A 164 -7.25 -7.42 -21.43
N LYS A 165 -5.94 -7.57 -21.67
CA LYS A 165 -5.16 -8.74 -21.25
C LYS A 165 -5.23 -8.97 -19.74
N LEU A 166 -5.09 -7.90 -18.94
CA LEU A 166 -5.25 -7.96 -17.49
C LEU A 166 -6.65 -8.49 -17.10
N CYS A 167 -7.71 -8.05 -17.77
CA CYS A 167 -9.07 -8.52 -17.51
C CYS A 167 -9.24 -10.00 -17.85
N GLU A 168 -8.70 -10.42 -19.00
CA GLU A 168 -8.70 -11.81 -19.48
C GLU A 168 -7.98 -12.75 -18.50
N GLU A 169 -6.80 -12.34 -18.00
CA GLU A 169 -6.03 -13.10 -17.01
C GLU A 169 -6.71 -13.11 -15.63
N PHE A 170 -7.41 -12.04 -15.26
CA PHE A 170 -8.06 -11.93 -13.95
C PHE A 170 -9.34 -12.76 -13.84
N ALA A 171 -10.19 -12.74 -14.89
CA ALA A 171 -11.55 -13.27 -14.83
C ALA A 171 -11.65 -14.75 -14.39
N PRO A 172 -10.82 -15.70 -14.89
CA PRO A 172 -10.87 -17.11 -14.49
C PRO A 172 -10.52 -17.35 -13.01
N HIS A 173 -9.84 -16.40 -12.36
CA HIS A 173 -9.39 -16.49 -10.98
C HIS A 173 -10.25 -15.68 -10.01
N TYR A 174 -11.38 -15.16 -10.48
CA TYR A 174 -12.33 -14.42 -9.65
C TYR A 174 -12.96 -15.31 -8.57
N SER A 175 -13.19 -14.73 -7.39
CA SER A 175 -13.91 -15.35 -6.29
C SER A 175 -14.79 -14.34 -5.60
N ASP A 176 -16.10 -14.64 -5.51
CA ASP A 176 -17.06 -13.84 -4.74
C ASP A 176 -16.61 -13.72 -3.28
N GLU A 177 -16.15 -14.80 -2.64
CA GLU A 177 -15.70 -14.77 -1.24
C GLU A 177 -14.57 -13.75 -1.02
N VAL A 178 -13.57 -13.75 -1.92
CA VAL A 178 -12.44 -12.81 -1.85
C VAL A 178 -12.91 -11.38 -2.13
N PHE A 179 -13.82 -11.19 -3.09
CA PHE A 179 -14.42 -9.88 -3.37
C PHE A 179 -15.16 -9.35 -2.14
N GLU A 180 -16.01 -10.16 -1.52
CA GLU A 180 -16.80 -9.79 -0.34
C GLU A 180 -15.89 -9.43 0.83
N TYR A 181 -14.84 -10.23 1.03
CA TYR A 181 -13.81 -9.96 2.01
C TYR A 181 -13.18 -8.58 1.79
N VAL A 182 -12.67 -8.29 0.59
CA VAL A 182 -12.01 -7.02 0.28
C VAL A 182 -12.99 -5.84 0.35
N ASN A 183 -14.17 -5.97 -0.26
CA ASN A 183 -15.13 -4.89 -0.38
C ASN A 183 -15.72 -4.50 0.97
N SER A 184 -15.89 -5.42 1.92
CA SER A 184 -16.39 -5.08 3.26
C SER A 184 -15.38 -4.32 4.13
N ARG A 185 -14.11 -4.19 3.72
CA ARG A 185 -13.07 -3.43 4.43
C ARG A 185 -12.68 -2.14 3.71
N ILE A 186 -12.69 -2.15 2.38
CA ILE A 186 -12.27 -0.99 1.57
C ILE A 186 -13.47 -0.14 1.15
N HIS A 187 -14.63 -0.77 0.93
CA HIS A 187 -15.89 -0.16 0.46
C HIS A 187 -15.72 0.53 -0.90
N TYR A 188 -15.59 -0.27 -1.96
CA TYR A 188 -15.44 0.26 -3.31
C TYR A 188 -16.74 0.91 -3.82
N PRO A 189 -16.64 1.97 -4.64
CA PRO A 189 -17.80 2.60 -5.25
C PRO A 189 -18.62 1.61 -6.09
N LYS A 190 -19.95 1.74 -6.09
CA LYS A 190 -20.85 0.89 -6.90
C LYS A 190 -20.49 0.89 -8.38
N ARG A 191 -19.99 2.01 -8.93
CA ARG A 191 -19.51 2.09 -10.33
C ARG A 191 -18.37 1.09 -10.61
N THR A 192 -17.46 0.90 -9.66
CA THR A 192 -16.33 -0.04 -9.78
C THR A 192 -16.84 -1.47 -9.75
N ILE A 193 -17.80 -1.77 -8.86
CA ILE A 193 -18.41 -3.09 -8.75
C ILE A 193 -19.21 -3.43 -10.01
N ALA A 194 -19.96 -2.46 -10.55
CA ALA A 194 -20.68 -2.62 -11.81
C ALA A 194 -19.74 -2.87 -12.99
N PHE A 195 -18.60 -2.17 -13.03
CA PHE A 195 -17.59 -2.39 -14.07
C PHE A 195 -16.96 -3.78 -13.95
N LEU A 196 -16.58 -4.21 -12.74
CA LEU A 196 -16.07 -5.57 -12.51
C LEU A 196 -17.09 -6.62 -12.96
N ARG A 197 -18.37 -6.45 -12.59
CA ARG A 197 -19.45 -7.35 -13.01
C ARG A 197 -19.53 -7.42 -14.54
N SER A 198 -19.50 -6.29 -15.24
CA SER A 198 -19.55 -6.28 -16.70
C SER A 198 -18.40 -7.07 -17.34
N ILE A 199 -17.20 -7.01 -16.75
CA ILE A 199 -16.05 -7.79 -17.22
C ILE A 199 -16.29 -9.29 -17.02
N LEU A 200 -16.77 -9.68 -15.83
CA LEU A 200 -17.05 -11.09 -15.52
C LEU A 200 -18.17 -11.65 -16.41
N ASP A 201 -19.24 -10.87 -16.61
CA ASP A 201 -20.37 -11.24 -17.47
C ASP A 201 -19.88 -11.45 -18.93
N TYR A 202 -19.00 -10.57 -19.44
CA TYR A 202 -18.39 -10.70 -20.78
C TYR A 202 -17.59 -11.99 -20.94
N TYR A 203 -16.78 -12.36 -19.94
CA TYR A 203 -16.01 -13.61 -19.95
C TYR A 203 -16.82 -14.85 -19.51
N GLY A 204 -18.13 -14.73 -19.28
CA GLY A 204 -19.00 -15.84 -18.88
C GLY A 204 -18.74 -16.37 -17.46
N VAL A 205 -18.12 -15.56 -16.60
CA VAL A 205 -17.80 -15.93 -15.21
C VAL A 205 -18.98 -15.66 -14.30
N LYS A 206 -19.52 -16.73 -13.68
CA LYS A 206 -20.60 -16.62 -12.69
C LYS A 206 -20.13 -15.80 -11.48
N ASN A 207 -20.95 -14.83 -11.07
CA ASN A 207 -20.65 -13.93 -9.97
C ASN A 207 -21.92 -13.49 -9.24
N ASN A 208 -21.79 -13.05 -7.99
CA ASN A 208 -22.92 -12.61 -7.15
C ASN A 208 -22.99 -11.08 -6.97
N LEU A 209 -22.24 -10.31 -7.78
CA LEU A 209 -22.02 -8.88 -7.60
C LEU A 209 -23.29 -8.03 -7.69
N ASN A 210 -24.35 -8.56 -8.31
CA ASN A 210 -25.67 -7.93 -8.39
C ASN A 210 -26.25 -7.50 -7.04
N LYS A 211 -25.95 -8.23 -5.96
CA LYS A 211 -26.45 -7.89 -4.63
C LYS A 211 -25.93 -6.55 -4.09
N TYR A 212 -24.85 -6.02 -4.68
CA TYR A 212 -24.26 -4.73 -4.31
C TYR A 212 -24.75 -3.56 -5.19
N LEU A 213 -25.51 -3.86 -6.24
CA LEU A 213 -25.93 -2.90 -7.25
C LEU A 213 -27.43 -2.64 -7.15
N SER A 214 -27.81 -1.37 -7.35
CA SER A 214 -29.22 -0.99 -7.51
C SER A 214 -29.69 -1.29 -8.92
N ALA A 215 -30.84 -1.96 -9.06
CA ALA A 215 -31.47 -2.27 -10.34
C ALA A 215 -31.95 -1.00 -11.09
N MET A 216 -32.19 0.10 -10.37
CA MET A 216 -32.71 1.36 -10.94
C MET A 216 -31.60 2.35 -11.32
N SER A 217 -30.33 1.97 -11.16
CA SER A 217 -29.19 2.88 -11.37
C SER A 217 -28.39 2.50 -12.60
N GLU A 218 -28.16 3.48 -13.46
CA GLU A 218 -27.25 3.36 -14.60
C GLU A 218 -25.84 3.78 -14.16
N TYR A 219 -24.88 2.85 -14.22
CA TYR A 219 -23.50 3.10 -13.84
C TYR A 219 -22.66 3.36 -15.09
N LYS A 220 -21.87 4.43 -15.06
CA LYS A 220 -20.95 4.77 -16.15
C LYS A 220 -19.65 3.98 -16.01
N TYR A 221 -19.37 3.13 -16.98
CA TYR A 221 -18.12 2.39 -17.18
C TYR A 221 -17.98 2.04 -18.67
N PRO A 222 -16.76 1.82 -19.18
CA PRO A 222 -16.57 1.39 -20.57
C PRO A 222 -17.07 -0.04 -20.74
N LYS A 223 -17.79 -0.30 -21.84
CA LYS A 223 -18.26 -1.65 -22.19
C LYS A 223 -17.11 -2.45 -22.79
N MET A 224 -16.98 -3.72 -22.41
CA MET A 224 -15.88 -4.57 -22.87
C MET A 224 -15.91 -4.79 -24.38
N GLU A 225 -17.11 -4.92 -24.97
CA GLU A 225 -17.30 -5.10 -26.41
C GLU A 225 -16.67 -3.93 -27.19
N ALA A 226 -16.92 -2.70 -26.75
CA ALA A 226 -16.36 -1.50 -27.38
C ALA A 226 -14.83 -1.40 -27.22
N LEU A 227 -14.28 -1.91 -26.11
CA LEU A 227 -12.83 -1.92 -25.89
C LEU A 227 -12.11 -2.90 -26.83
N HIS A 228 -12.72 -4.05 -27.09
CA HIS A 228 -12.18 -5.05 -28.02
C HIS A 228 -12.28 -4.61 -29.49
N GLU A 229 -13.29 -3.84 -29.88
CA GLU A 229 -13.43 -3.30 -31.25
C GLU A 229 -12.39 -2.22 -31.61
N THR A 230 -11.78 -1.59 -30.61
CA THR A 230 -10.86 -0.45 -30.79
C THR A 230 -9.37 -0.86 -30.76
N THR A 231 -9.08 -2.15 -30.53
CA THR A 231 -7.70 -2.70 -30.39
C THR A 231 -7.28 -3.50 -31.61
#